data_AF-A0A820KRN0-F1
#
_entry.id   AF-A0A820KRN0-F1
#
_cell.length_a   1.000
_cell.length_b   1.000
_cell.length_c   1.000
_cell.angle_alpha   90.00
_cell.angle_beta   90.00
_cell.angle_gamma   90.00
#
_symmetry.space_group_name_H-M   'P 1'
#
loop_
_entity.id
_entity.type
_entity.pdbx_description
1 polymer ?
#
loop_
_entity_poly.entity_id
_entity_poly.type
_entity_poly.pdbx_seq_one_letter_code
_entity_poly.pdbx_strand_id
1 'polypeptide(L)'
;LIRSLTEPNEEQIKVSVELGSNRDLIGDRSRTYLLPRCKSRKHPDLACINPETMINILKNVYASEIENLHIIDCRYPYEYEGGHIHLAKNLYTRKNIYNEFFRKPIELKDPTKRNIFIFHCEFSS
;
A
#
# COMPACT_ATOMS: atom_id res chain seq x y z
N LEU A 1 13.33 8.98 -42.32
CA LEU A 1 14.19 9.37 -41.17
C LEU A 1 14.16 8.23 -40.16
N ILE A 2 15.19 7.40 -40.17
CA ILE A 2 15.34 6.27 -39.25
C ILE A 2 15.74 6.87 -37.90
N ARG A 3 14.86 6.80 -36.89
CA ARG A 3 15.23 7.11 -35.51
C ARG A 3 16.23 6.04 -35.06
N SER A 4 17.50 6.42 -34.94
CA SER A 4 18.55 5.59 -34.37
C SER A 4 18.12 5.11 -32.98
N LEU A 5 17.89 3.81 -32.83
CA LEU A 5 17.82 3.16 -31.53
C LEU A 5 19.24 3.16 -30.98
N THR A 6 19.54 4.15 -30.14
CA THR A 6 20.78 4.17 -29.36
C THR A 6 20.73 2.99 -28.39
N GLU A 7 21.69 2.07 -28.53
CA GLU A 7 21.89 0.96 -27.60
C GLU A 7 21.97 1.51 -26.17
N PRO A 8 21.23 0.92 -25.21
CA PRO A 8 21.23 1.41 -23.84
C PRO A 8 22.64 1.29 -23.22
N ASN A 9 23.14 2.40 -22.68
CA ASN A 9 24.42 2.46 -21.96
C ASN A 9 24.41 1.50 -20.75
N GLU A 10 25.55 0.89 -20.42
CA GLU A 10 25.74 0.05 -19.23
C GLU A 10 25.26 0.70 -17.93
N GLU A 11 25.38 2.03 -17.78
CA GLU A 11 24.80 2.75 -16.63
C GLU A 11 23.27 2.74 -16.64
N GLN A 12 22.64 2.91 -17.80
CA GLN A 12 21.17 2.83 -17.92
C GLN A 12 20.67 1.40 -17.71
N ILE A 13 21.45 0.40 -18.14
CA ILE A 13 21.20 -1.01 -17.85
C ILE A 13 21.35 -1.27 -16.35
N LYS A 14 22.43 -0.80 -15.71
CA LYS A 14 22.64 -0.92 -14.26
C LYS A 14 21.53 -0.27 -13.46
N VAL A 15 21.15 0.96 -13.79
CA VAL A 15 20.05 1.69 -13.13
C VAL A 15 18.72 0.96 -13.32
N SER A 16 18.45 0.44 -14.52
CA SER A 16 17.23 -0.33 -14.79
C SER A 16 17.20 -1.68 -14.05
N VAL A 17 18.36 -2.33 -13.90
CA VAL A 17 18.53 -3.59 -13.15
C VAL A 17 18.43 -3.35 -11.64
N GLU A 18 19.00 -2.26 -11.12
CA GLU A 18 18.89 -1.85 -9.72
C GLU A 18 17.46 -1.45 -9.36
N LEU A 19 16.79 -0.67 -10.23
CA LEU A 19 15.36 -0.37 -10.12
C LEU A 19 14.54 -1.67 -10.19
N GLY A 20 14.89 -2.58 -11.10
CA GLY A 20 14.28 -3.91 -11.26
C GLY A 20 14.36 -4.77 -10.00
N SER A 21 15.45 -4.64 -9.24
CA SER A 21 15.71 -5.40 -8.02
C SER A 21 15.28 -4.70 -6.72
N ASN A 22 14.81 -3.45 -6.78
CA ASN A 22 14.47 -2.69 -5.58
C ASN A 22 13.07 -3.06 -5.07
N ARG A 23 13.03 -3.95 -4.05
CA ARG A 23 11.79 -4.39 -3.37
C ARG A 23 11.13 -3.29 -2.52
N ASP A 24 11.70 -2.08 -2.49
CA ASP A 24 11.15 -0.95 -1.73
C ASP A 24 10.25 -0.03 -2.57
N LEU A 25 10.02 -0.33 -3.84
CA LEU A 25 9.08 0.39 -4.70
C LEU A 25 7.64 -0.13 -4.53
N ILE A 26 6.66 0.76 -4.65
CA ILE A 26 5.23 0.41 -4.64
C ILE A 26 4.79 -0.29 -5.94
N GLY A 27 3.55 -0.78 -6.00
CA GLY A 27 3.07 -1.65 -7.10
C GLY A 27 3.14 -1.06 -8.52
N ASP A 28 3.03 0.26 -8.68
CA ASP A 28 3.20 0.95 -9.98
C ASP A 28 4.66 1.36 -10.25
N ARG A 29 5.58 1.05 -9.32
CA ARG A 29 7.01 1.35 -9.36
C ARG A 29 7.38 2.83 -9.43
N SER A 30 6.42 3.74 -9.18
CA SER A 30 6.63 5.20 -9.29
C SER A 30 7.41 5.81 -8.13
N ARG A 31 7.36 5.20 -6.93
CA ARG A 31 7.96 5.72 -5.70
C ARG A 31 8.20 4.62 -4.68
N THR A 32 9.00 4.91 -3.65
CA THR A 32 9.23 4.01 -2.52
C THR A 32 8.04 3.97 -1.58
N TYR A 33 7.92 2.91 -0.76
CA TYR A 33 6.93 2.85 0.32
C TYR A 33 7.09 4.01 1.32
N LEU A 34 5.97 4.60 1.75
CA LEU A 34 5.97 5.67 2.78
C LEU A 34 6.19 5.09 4.18
N LEU A 35 5.52 3.98 4.49
CA LEU A 35 5.46 3.42 5.83
C LEU A 35 6.65 2.48 6.07
N PRO A 36 7.24 2.49 7.28
CA PRO A 36 8.21 1.49 7.68
C PRO A 36 7.66 0.07 7.52
N ARG A 37 8.39 -0.78 6.81
CA ARG A 37 7.96 -2.15 6.51
C ARG A 37 8.63 -3.18 7.40
N CYS A 38 7.91 -4.25 7.69
CA CYS A 38 8.45 -5.47 8.27
C CYS A 38 8.32 -6.64 7.27
N LYS A 39 9.13 -7.68 7.49
CA LYS A 39 9.10 -8.89 6.66
C LYS A 39 8.00 -9.81 7.18
N SER A 40 7.01 -10.14 6.35
CA SER A 40 6.13 -11.26 6.67
C SER A 40 6.86 -12.57 6.44
N ARG A 41 6.78 -13.47 7.43
CA ARG A 41 7.29 -14.84 7.29
C ARG A 41 6.38 -15.68 6.38
N LYS A 42 5.08 -15.36 6.32
CA LYS A 42 4.08 -16.12 5.56
C LYS A 42 4.04 -15.69 4.09
N HIS A 43 4.09 -14.38 3.84
CA HIS A 43 3.95 -13.80 2.50
C HIS A 43 5.06 -12.78 2.22
N PRO A 44 6.27 -13.22 1.80
CA PRO A 44 7.42 -12.33 1.59
C PRO A 44 7.23 -11.30 0.47
N ASP A 45 6.22 -11.48 -0.37
CA ASP A 45 5.80 -10.62 -1.47
C ASP A 45 4.88 -9.48 -1.03
N LEU A 46 4.23 -9.59 0.14
CA LEU A 46 3.38 -8.55 0.70
C LEU A 46 4.17 -7.58 1.58
N ALA A 47 3.80 -6.31 1.51
CA ALA A 47 4.30 -5.29 2.43
C ALA A 47 3.51 -5.32 3.75
N CYS A 48 4.18 -5.64 4.84
CA CYS A 48 3.61 -5.63 6.18
C CYS A 48 4.14 -4.44 6.99
N ILE A 49 3.35 -4.00 7.97
CA ILE A 49 3.72 -2.97 8.94
C ILE A 49 3.59 -3.53 10.35
N ASN A 50 4.38 -3.00 11.28
CA ASN A 50 4.26 -3.39 12.69
C ASN A 50 3.12 -2.62 13.39
N PRO A 51 2.62 -3.13 14.52
CA PRO A 51 1.62 -2.42 15.33
C PRO A 51 2.03 -1.00 15.72
N GLU A 52 3.32 -0.75 15.99
CA GLU A 52 3.83 0.58 16.32
C GLU A 52 3.64 1.57 15.16
N THR A 53 3.85 1.11 13.92
CA THR A 53 3.59 1.91 12.72
C THR A 53 2.10 2.23 12.62
N MET A 54 1.23 1.27 12.93
CA MET A 54 -0.22 1.49 12.95
C MET A 54 -0.63 2.54 13.98
N ILE A 55 -0.03 2.51 15.18
CA ILE A 55 -0.25 3.54 16.21
C ILE A 55 0.16 4.93 15.70
N ASN A 56 1.31 5.04 15.04
CA ASN A 56 1.77 6.32 14.48
C ASN A 56 0.83 6.85 13.40
N ILE A 57 0.28 5.97 12.57
CA ILE A 57 -0.73 6.32 11.57
C ILE A 57 -2.00 6.86 12.25
N LEU A 58 -2.51 6.19 13.29
CA LEU A 58 -3.69 6.63 14.05
C LEU A 58 -3.45 7.95 14.80
N LYS A 59 -2.20 8.24 15.17
CA LYS A 59 -1.77 9.51 15.77
C LYS A 59 -1.49 10.61 14.73
N ASN A 60 -1.81 10.38 13.46
CA ASN A 60 -1.62 11.35 12.37
C ASN A 60 -0.16 11.78 12.14
N VAL A 61 0.82 10.94 12.50
CA VAL A 61 2.26 11.23 12.29
C VAL A 61 2.59 11.45 10.80
N TYR A 62 1.84 10.80 9.89
CA TYR A 62 2.03 10.85 8.44
C TYR A 62 0.97 11.72 7.71
N ALA A 63 0.27 12.61 8.42
CA ALA A 63 -0.86 13.37 7.86
C ALA A 63 -0.47 14.35 6.74
N SER A 64 0.80 14.80 6.69
CA SER A 64 1.29 15.63 5.59
C SER A 64 1.38 14.86 4.27
N GLU A 65 1.69 13.57 4.31
CA GLU A 65 2.00 12.74 3.14
C GLU A 65 0.83 11.85 2.70
N ILE A 66 -0.14 11.61 3.58
CA ILE A 66 -1.32 10.79 3.31
C ILE A 66 -2.50 11.69 2.97
N GLU A 67 -3.12 11.47 1.83
CA GLU A 67 -4.39 12.14 1.47
C GLU A 67 -5.58 11.32 1.96
N ASN A 68 -5.60 10.03 1.63
CA ASN A 68 -6.66 9.12 2.04
C ASN A 68 -6.05 7.88 2.70
N LEU A 69 -6.50 7.60 3.93
CA LEU A 69 -6.18 6.39 4.67
C LEU A 69 -7.41 5.48 4.69
N HIS A 70 -7.22 4.24 4.25
CA HIS A 70 -8.22 3.20 4.30
C HIS A 70 -7.71 2.05 5.16
N ILE A 71 -8.33 1.86 6.32
CA ILE A 71 -8.09 0.71 7.19
C ILE A 71 -9.23 -0.28 6.92
N ILE A 72 -8.90 -1.48 6.47
CA ILE A 72 -9.85 -2.50 6.05
C ILE A 72 -9.77 -3.69 7.00
N ASP A 73 -10.83 -3.85 7.79
CA ASP A 73 -11.02 -5.03 8.61
C ASP A 73 -11.73 -6.11 7.78
N CYS A 74 -11.03 -7.21 7.51
CA CYS A 74 -11.51 -8.31 6.69
C CYS A 74 -12.22 -9.41 7.49
N ARG A 75 -12.34 -9.26 8.82
CA ARG A 75 -12.99 -10.23 9.71
C ARG A 75 -14.50 -10.25 9.49
N TYR A 76 -15.17 -11.29 10.00
CA TYR A 76 -16.62 -11.34 9.94
C TYR A 76 -17.26 -10.19 10.74
N PRO A 77 -18.47 -9.73 10.36
CA PRO A 77 -19.12 -8.58 11.01
C PRO A 77 -19.21 -8.71 12.53
N TYR A 78 -19.50 -9.90 13.07
CA TYR A 78 -19.61 -10.10 14.51
C TYR A 78 -18.27 -9.87 15.25
N GLU A 79 -17.13 -10.16 14.62
CA GLU A 79 -15.81 -9.91 15.21
C GLU A 79 -15.47 -8.42 15.20
N TYR A 80 -15.86 -7.72 14.13
CA TYR A 80 -15.70 -6.29 13.99
C TYR A 80 -16.57 -5.53 15.01
N GLU A 81 -17.83 -5.94 15.15
CA GLU A 81 -18.79 -5.39 16.13
C GLU A 81 -18.34 -5.64 17.57
N GLY A 82 -17.68 -6.77 17.83
CA GLY A 82 -17.06 -7.07 19.13
C GLY A 82 -15.85 -6.19 19.48
N GLY A 83 -15.32 -5.43 18.52
CA GLY A 83 -14.22 -4.50 18.71
C GLY A 83 -13.31 -4.44 17.48
N HIS A 84 -12.96 -3.24 17.05
CA HIS A 84 -12.13 -3.01 15.86
C HIS A 84 -11.22 -1.78 16.03
N ILE A 85 -10.23 -1.67 15.13
CA ILE A 85 -9.33 -0.52 15.10
C ILE A 85 -10.12 0.73 14.72
N HIS A 86 -9.86 1.86 15.40
CA HIS A 86 -10.50 3.13 15.09
C HIS A 86 -10.30 3.51 13.60
N LEU A 87 -11.36 4.01 12.96
CA LEU A 87 -11.44 4.34 11.52
C LEU A 87 -11.41 3.16 10.55
N ALA A 88 -11.37 1.91 11.04
CA ALA A 88 -11.50 0.75 10.18
C ALA A 88 -12.89 0.68 9.54
N LYS A 89 -12.95 0.16 8.30
CA LYS A 89 -14.18 -0.23 7.61
C LYS A 89 -14.23 -1.75 7.54
N ASN A 90 -15.37 -2.35 7.90
CA ASN A 90 -15.56 -3.78 7.73
C ASN A 90 -15.91 -4.13 6.27
N LEU A 91 -14.95 -4.69 5.53
CA LEU A 91 -15.14 -5.14 4.14
C LEU A 91 -14.69 -6.59 4.02
N TYR A 92 -15.51 -7.51 4.55
CA TYR A 92 -15.18 -8.93 4.69
C TYR A 92 -15.40 -9.76 3.42
N THR A 93 -16.06 -9.21 2.38
CA THR A 93 -16.23 -9.90 1.09
C THR A 93 -15.53 -9.18 -0.04
N ARG A 94 -15.08 -9.94 -1.05
CA ARG A 94 -14.53 -9.41 -2.30
C ARG A 94 -15.50 -8.43 -2.99
N LYS A 95 -16.80 -8.69 -2.92
CA LYS A 95 -17.84 -7.82 -3.48
C LYS A 95 -17.88 -6.46 -2.77
N ASN A 96 -17.68 -6.42 -1.46
CA ASN A 96 -17.61 -5.15 -0.72
C ASN A 96 -16.40 -4.33 -1.16
N ILE A 97 -15.23 -4.94 -1.22
CA ILE A 97 -13.98 -4.29 -1.68
C ILE A 97 -14.14 -3.74 -3.10
N TYR A 98 -14.68 -4.54 -4.02
CA TYR A 98 -14.90 -4.12 -5.40
C TYR A 98 -15.86 -2.92 -5.49
N ASN A 99 -16.99 -2.98 -4.79
CA ASN A 99 -17.97 -1.91 -4.81
C ASN A 99 -17.44 -0.63 -4.16
N GLU A 100 -16.63 -0.74 -3.11
CA GLU A 100 -16.08 0.40 -2.38
C GLU A 100 -14.97 1.11 -3.18
N PHE A 101 -14.03 0.36 -3.77
CA PHE A 101 -12.80 0.94 -4.31
C PHE A 101 -12.66 0.86 -5.83
N PHE A 102 -13.35 -0.06 -6.51
CA PHE A 102 -13.18 -0.29 -7.95
C PHE A 102 -14.34 0.28 -8.78
N ARG A 103 -15.57 0.31 -8.25
CA ARG A 103 -16.70 0.96 -8.96
C ARG A 103 -16.49 2.47 -9.14
N LYS A 104 -15.86 3.11 -8.17
CA LYS A 104 -15.46 4.51 -8.23
C LYS A 104 -14.01 4.59 -7.76
N PRO A 105 -13.04 4.58 -8.69
CA PRO A 105 -11.63 4.67 -8.34
C PRO A 105 -11.35 5.87 -7.44
N ILE A 106 -10.50 5.68 -6.44
CA ILE A 106 -10.09 6.76 -5.54
C ILE A 106 -8.99 7.56 -6.23
N GLU A 107 -9.32 8.79 -6.60
CA GLU A 107 -8.39 9.71 -7.23
C GLU A 107 -7.59 10.48 -6.17
N LEU A 108 -6.30 10.68 -6.43
CA LEU A 108 -5.48 11.62 -5.67
C LEU A 108 -5.78 13.05 -6.15
N LYS A 109 -6.05 13.96 -5.23
CA LYS A 109 -6.20 15.39 -5.53
C LYS A 109 -4.84 16.08 -5.52
N ASP A 110 -3.99 15.72 -4.55
CA ASP A 110 -2.61 16.16 -4.45
C ASP A 110 -1.65 15.05 -4.92
N PRO A 111 -0.93 15.24 -6.05
CA PRO A 111 -0.01 14.23 -6.57
C PRO A 111 1.20 13.97 -5.66
N THR A 112 1.52 14.88 -4.73
CA THR A 112 2.60 14.71 -3.75
C THR A 112 2.20 13.77 -2.62
N LYS A 113 0.89 13.60 -2.40
CA LYS A 113 0.33 12.72 -1.36
C LYS A 113 0.02 11.32 -1.89
N ARG A 114 -0.48 10.48 -0.97
CA ARG A 114 -0.69 9.04 -1.18
C ARG A 114 -2.04 8.58 -0.66
N ASN A 115 -2.64 7.64 -1.39
CA ASN A 115 -3.75 6.82 -0.94
C ASN A 115 -3.17 5.54 -0.35
N ILE A 116 -3.43 5.27 0.93
CA ILE A 116 -2.88 4.12 1.64
C ILE A 116 -4.02 3.19 2.04
N PHE A 117 -3.84 1.91 1.74
CA PHE A 117 -4.75 0.83 2.11
C PHE A 117 -4.04 -0.12 3.05
N ILE A 118 -4.61 -0.38 4.22
CA ILE A 118 -4.10 -1.28 5.25
C ILE A 118 -5.15 -2.34 5.49
N PHE A 119 -4.86 -3.58 5.11
CA PHE A 119 -5.74 -4.73 5.35
C PHE A 119 -5.28 -5.48 6.60
N HIS A 120 -6.23 -5.90 7.44
CA HIS A 120 -5.95 -6.78 8.57
C HIS A 120 -7.07 -7.80 8.80
N CYS A 121 -6.72 -8.87 9.50
CA CYS A 121 -7.65 -9.88 10.00
C CYS A 121 -7.22 -10.30 11.43
N GLU A 122 -7.80 -11.37 11.98
CA GLU A 122 -7.46 -11.85 13.34
C GLU A 122 -5.98 -12.27 13.47
N PHE A 123 -5.43 -12.87 12.42
CA PHE A 123 -4.08 -13.46 12.44
C PHE A 123 -3.12 -12.86 11.41
N SER A 124 -3.42 -11.69 10.85
CA SER A 124 -2.48 -11.00 9.96
C SER A 124 -1.18 -10.75 10.73
N SER A 125 -0.08 -11.37 10.27
CA SER A 125 1.26 -11.36 10.89
C SER A 125 2.28 -10.72 9.98
#